data_AF-A0A9E4B1C3-F1
#
_entry.id   AF-A0A9E4B1C3-F1
#
_cell.length_a   1.000
_cell.length_b   1.000
_cell.length_c   1.000
_cell.angle_alpha   90.00
_cell.angle_beta   90.00
_cell.angle_gamma   90.00
#
_symmetry.space_group_name_H-M   'P 1'
#
loop_
_entity.id
_entity.type
_entity.pdbx_description
1 polymer ?
#
loop_
_entity_poly.entity_id
_entity_poly.type
_entity_poly.pdbx_seq_one_letter_code
_entity_poly.pdbx_strand_id
1 'polypeptide(L)'
;MIEFPRNLHNLHQFKRNGEQFVADLDAGVVVPVTEVVCDVLNVCGTSETDAIIESLADKHGSRFEILKALAFLAKLSEMEILFSSDPSDLEASQRNERSKIYVTPGVFESRERTPFLLSIANHSLITVLAQHADVYLALPETVNNQDVEENLQVQGVQPIFFRNDRTFSPAKFIPKDCDGILALTPLTVGEQVFLKFNTIPVVLRLSNAALMRHAARNISLERCAALKHFDAFACDASWTQDFFSDFVPDMCVFHHIPYGVDTSVFKPMDKTKCKNQLSQALGNEEILQKPLVGVVPGLNPHETLRFLRKLRSANPDLNYLVIHSSLMDDFTDDGCVNFFNIASQQDKEASPFIFNALDALVFPTILGASPLLLLEIVACGIPTVVWGHSVPKEMSGACRFVQVAPSLFDPVQLPVKSISQELRFLFENPDEQRRLAQDGLEAISAYTWEAAIQRILNLFRDLRSRPVRQSNPAKHRLLFKKHYNLVSGEIESEALELSKAPSLEQPSPVDVERAIAMTLLEEHTPMEVRTVLQSICQEPERAEKILENLI
;
A
#
# COMPACT_ATOMS: atom_id res chain seq x y z
N MET A 1 -10.87 5.73 -41.08
CA MET A 1 -9.48 5.45 -41.48
C MET A 1 -8.62 6.38 -40.67
N ILE A 2 -7.51 5.92 -40.09
CA ILE A 2 -6.68 6.76 -39.22
C ILE A 2 -6.04 7.88 -40.04
N GLU A 3 -6.00 9.10 -39.49
CA GLU A 3 -5.37 10.27 -40.09
C GLU A 3 -4.07 10.58 -39.37
N PHE A 4 -3.05 11.00 -40.13
CA PHE A 4 -1.71 11.37 -39.68
C PHE A 4 -1.36 12.80 -40.10
N PRO A 5 -0.48 13.50 -39.36
CA PRO A 5 0.39 12.99 -38.29
C PRO A 5 -0.35 12.68 -36.98
N ARG A 6 0.15 11.70 -36.21
CA ARG A 6 -0.29 11.43 -34.84
C ARG A 6 0.89 11.26 -33.91
N ASN A 7 0.70 11.69 -32.67
CA ASN A 7 1.67 11.42 -31.62
C ASN A 7 1.64 9.93 -31.26
N LEU A 8 2.82 9.34 -31.13
CA LEU A 8 2.99 7.96 -30.73
C LEU A 8 3.24 7.87 -29.23
N HIS A 9 2.83 6.76 -28.64
CA HIS A 9 3.35 6.34 -27.33
C HIS A 9 4.86 6.06 -27.40
N ASN A 10 5.44 5.74 -26.25
CA ASN A 10 6.80 5.20 -26.19
C ASN A 10 6.82 3.77 -26.74
N LEU A 11 7.12 3.64 -28.05
CA LEU A 11 7.10 2.36 -28.76
C LEU A 11 8.47 1.73 -28.88
N HIS A 12 8.55 0.42 -28.66
CA HIS A 12 9.73 -0.39 -28.92
C HIS A 12 9.42 -1.51 -29.92
N GLN A 13 10.00 -1.44 -31.12
CA GLN A 13 9.83 -2.45 -32.17
C GLN A 13 10.91 -3.54 -32.05
N PHE A 14 10.54 -4.82 -32.15
CA PHE A 14 11.48 -5.94 -32.07
C PHE A 14 10.99 -7.19 -32.83
N LYS A 15 11.93 -8.09 -33.20
CA LYS A 15 11.61 -9.39 -33.83
C LYS A 15 11.78 -10.54 -32.84
N ARG A 16 10.86 -11.52 -32.88
CA ARG A 16 10.98 -12.79 -32.14
C ARG A 16 10.50 -13.94 -33.02
N ASN A 17 11.34 -14.97 -33.18
CA ASN A 17 11.03 -16.15 -34.02
C ASN A 17 10.65 -15.81 -35.47
N GLY A 18 11.22 -14.74 -36.03
CA GLY A 18 10.91 -14.28 -37.40
C GLY A 18 9.66 -13.40 -37.52
N GLU A 19 8.86 -13.26 -36.45
CA GLU A 19 7.69 -12.39 -36.40
C GLU A 19 8.06 -11.00 -35.83
N GLN A 20 7.36 -9.96 -36.28
CA GLN A 20 7.54 -8.58 -35.86
C GLN A 20 6.55 -8.20 -34.75
N PHE A 21 7.04 -7.44 -33.77
CA PHE A 21 6.24 -6.97 -32.63
C PHE A 21 6.52 -5.49 -32.36
N VAL A 22 5.52 -4.82 -31.81
CA VAL A 22 5.66 -3.49 -31.20
C VAL A 22 5.20 -3.58 -29.76
N ALA A 23 6.10 -3.27 -28.82
CA ALA A 23 5.76 -3.02 -27.44
C ALA A 23 5.37 -1.55 -27.27
N ASP A 24 4.12 -1.32 -26.88
CA ASP A 24 3.65 -0.05 -26.35
C ASP A 24 3.98 0.00 -24.86
N LEU A 25 5.01 0.76 -24.50
CA LEU A 25 5.51 0.81 -23.13
C LEU A 25 4.59 1.61 -22.21
N ASP A 26 3.86 2.58 -22.77
CA ASP A 26 2.93 3.42 -22.01
C ASP A 26 1.65 2.62 -21.69
N ALA A 27 1.13 1.87 -22.68
CA ALA A 27 -0.03 1.00 -22.48
C ALA A 27 0.32 -0.38 -21.88
N GLY A 28 1.61 -0.69 -21.74
CA GLY A 28 2.10 -1.95 -21.19
C GLY A 28 1.69 -3.19 -21.99
N VAL A 29 1.62 -3.10 -23.32
CA VAL A 29 1.20 -4.21 -24.19
C VAL A 29 2.14 -4.46 -25.35
N VAL A 30 2.15 -5.70 -25.82
CA VAL A 30 2.91 -6.12 -27.00
C VAL A 30 1.93 -6.54 -28.07
N VAL A 31 2.05 -5.94 -29.25
CA VAL A 31 1.18 -6.20 -30.39
C VAL A 31 2.00 -6.87 -31.49
N PRO A 32 1.61 -8.05 -32.01
CA PRO A 32 2.20 -8.59 -33.22
C PRO A 32 1.81 -7.71 -34.41
N VAL A 33 2.80 -7.34 -35.23
CA VAL A 33 2.60 -6.44 -36.36
C VAL A 33 3.27 -6.98 -37.62
N THR A 34 2.90 -6.42 -38.78
CA THR A 34 3.61 -6.69 -40.04
C THR A 34 4.76 -5.69 -40.22
N GLU A 35 5.69 -6.00 -41.13
CA GLU A 35 6.77 -5.06 -41.50
C GLU A 35 6.24 -3.74 -42.06
N VAL A 36 5.12 -3.79 -42.79
CA VAL A 36 4.43 -2.58 -43.30
C VAL A 36 3.95 -1.70 -42.15
N VAL A 37 3.41 -2.28 -41.07
CA VAL A 37 2.96 -1.52 -39.89
C VAL A 37 4.12 -0.86 -39.17
N CYS A 38 5.25 -1.57 -38.98
CA CYS A 38 6.48 -0.99 -38.42
C CYS A 38 6.96 0.23 -39.21
N ASP A 39 6.98 0.11 -40.54
CA ASP A 39 7.40 1.19 -41.43
C ASP A 39 6.45 2.39 -41.36
N VAL A 40 5.13 2.17 -41.30
CA VAL A 40 4.16 3.25 -41.09
C VAL A 40 4.43 3.96 -39.77
N LEU A 41 4.63 3.23 -38.67
CA LEU A 41 4.89 3.81 -37.34
C LEU A 41 6.16 4.68 -37.34
N ASN A 42 7.19 4.31 -38.09
CA ASN A 42 8.44 5.08 -38.15
C ASN A 42 8.30 6.47 -38.80
N VAL A 43 7.25 6.69 -39.61
CA VAL A 43 7.06 7.95 -40.36
C VAL A 43 5.78 8.69 -39.98
N CYS A 44 4.84 8.03 -39.29
CA CYS A 44 3.51 8.59 -39.03
C CYS A 44 3.48 9.76 -38.04
N GLY A 45 4.55 9.98 -37.27
CA GLY A 45 4.67 11.15 -36.41
C GLY A 45 5.00 12.45 -37.15
N THR A 46 5.46 12.37 -38.41
CA THR A 46 5.99 13.53 -39.15
C THR A 46 5.41 13.71 -40.54
N SER A 47 4.60 12.76 -41.01
CA SER A 47 4.12 12.71 -42.40
C SER A 47 2.60 12.59 -42.46
N GLU A 48 1.99 13.23 -43.45
CA GLU A 48 0.55 13.08 -43.73
C GLU A 48 0.23 11.70 -44.32
N THR A 49 -1.01 11.23 -44.12
CA THR A 49 -1.47 9.90 -44.53
C THR A 49 -1.16 9.58 -46.00
N ASP A 50 -1.42 10.52 -46.92
CA ASP A 50 -1.18 10.31 -48.35
C ASP A 50 0.31 10.21 -48.67
N ALA A 51 1.15 11.02 -48.02
CA ALA A 51 2.61 10.97 -48.17
C ALA A 51 3.20 9.65 -47.65
N ILE A 52 2.63 9.09 -46.58
CA ILE A 52 3.01 7.77 -46.05
C ILE A 52 2.65 6.68 -47.07
N ILE A 53 1.43 6.73 -47.64
CA ILE A 53 0.99 5.76 -48.65
C ILE A 53 1.90 5.79 -49.87
N GLU A 54 2.24 6.99 -50.36
CA GLU A 54 3.10 7.13 -51.54
C GLU A 54 4.54 6.67 -51.27
N SER A 55 5.15 7.12 -50.16
CA SER A 55 6.53 6.76 -49.84
C SER A 55 6.74 5.27 -49.57
N LEU A 56 5.75 4.60 -48.98
CA LEU A 56 5.85 3.17 -48.68
C LEU A 56 5.38 2.28 -49.84
N ALA A 57 4.63 2.81 -50.80
CA ALA A 57 4.15 2.04 -51.95
C ALA A 57 5.30 1.47 -52.79
N ASP A 58 6.37 2.23 -52.97
CA ASP A 58 7.56 1.80 -53.70
C ASP A 58 8.33 0.69 -52.97
N LYS A 59 8.35 0.75 -51.62
CA LYS A 59 9.06 -0.23 -50.78
C LYS A 59 8.33 -1.58 -50.71
N HIS A 60 7.02 -1.55 -50.58
CA HIS A 60 6.20 -2.75 -50.34
C HIS A 60 5.47 -3.26 -51.59
N GLY A 61 5.57 -2.55 -52.72
CA GLY A 61 5.02 -2.95 -54.02
C GLY A 61 3.49 -3.01 -54.10
N SER A 62 2.77 -2.66 -53.03
CA SER A 62 1.32 -2.74 -52.96
C SER A 62 0.72 -1.71 -52.01
N ARG A 63 -0.03 -0.75 -52.57
CA ARG A 63 -0.83 0.21 -51.78
C ARG A 63 -1.89 -0.49 -50.92
N PHE A 64 -2.36 -1.66 -51.33
CA PHE A 64 -3.38 -2.41 -50.60
C PHE A 64 -2.89 -2.91 -49.24
N GLU A 65 -1.64 -3.36 -49.14
CA GLU A 65 -1.06 -3.81 -47.87
C GLU A 65 -0.82 -2.63 -46.90
N ILE A 66 -0.51 -1.44 -47.43
CA ILE A 66 -0.40 -0.22 -46.64
C ILE A 66 -1.79 0.18 -46.11
N LEU A 67 -2.83 0.17 -46.95
CA LEU A 67 -4.20 0.48 -46.50
C LEU A 67 -4.70 -0.51 -45.44
N LYS A 68 -4.34 -1.80 -45.53
CA LYS A 68 -4.60 -2.77 -44.46
C LYS A 68 -3.87 -2.42 -43.16
N ALA A 69 -2.60 -2.03 -43.25
CA ALA A 69 -1.83 -1.57 -42.11
C ALA A 69 -2.47 -0.33 -41.46
N LEU A 70 -2.93 0.64 -42.26
CA LEU A 70 -3.66 1.81 -41.77
C LEU A 70 -4.99 1.45 -41.10
N ALA A 71 -5.75 0.50 -41.66
CA ALA A 71 -6.99 0.03 -41.05
C ALA A 71 -6.74 -0.71 -39.72
N PHE A 72 -5.66 -1.49 -39.65
CA PHE A 72 -5.22 -2.14 -38.42
C PHE A 72 -4.80 -1.12 -37.36
N LEU A 73 -3.98 -0.13 -37.73
CA LEU A 73 -3.58 0.97 -36.86
C LEU A 73 -4.76 1.83 -36.42
N ALA A 74 -5.78 2.01 -37.26
CA ALA A 74 -7.02 2.67 -36.86
C ALA A 74 -7.72 1.94 -35.71
N LYS A 75 -7.84 0.61 -35.80
CA LYS A 75 -8.41 -0.21 -34.70
C LYS A 75 -7.58 -0.11 -33.43
N LEU A 76 -6.25 -0.14 -33.55
CA LEU A 76 -5.38 0.03 -32.39
C LEU A 76 -5.50 1.43 -31.79
N SER A 77 -5.63 2.47 -32.62
CA SER A 77 -5.84 3.83 -32.15
C SER A 77 -7.19 4.01 -31.47
N GLU A 78 -8.26 3.35 -31.94
CA GLU A 78 -9.56 3.32 -31.25
C GLU A 78 -9.46 2.63 -29.89
N MET A 79 -8.53 1.69 -29.75
CA MET A 79 -8.21 1.01 -28.48
C MET A 79 -7.16 1.76 -27.64
N GLU A 80 -6.72 2.95 -28.07
CA GLU A 80 -5.64 3.74 -27.45
C GLU A 80 -4.33 2.96 -27.29
N ILE A 81 -4.04 2.10 -28.27
CA ILE A 81 -2.79 1.36 -28.38
C ILE A 81 -1.98 1.98 -29.52
N LEU A 82 -0.70 2.20 -29.27
CA LEU A 82 0.33 2.80 -30.13
C LEU A 82 0.29 4.34 -30.27
N PHE A 83 -0.85 4.97 -30.05
CA PHE A 83 -1.05 6.40 -30.34
C PHE A 83 -1.49 7.16 -29.09
N SER A 84 -0.84 8.29 -28.81
CA SER A 84 -1.33 9.26 -27.83
C SER A 84 -2.38 10.17 -28.46
N SER A 85 -3.28 10.67 -27.62
CA SER A 85 -4.24 11.70 -28.04
C SER A 85 -3.52 13.02 -28.24
N ASP A 86 -3.90 13.80 -29.25
CA ASP A 86 -3.24 15.07 -29.57
C ASP A 86 -3.41 16.05 -28.40
N PRO A 87 -2.34 16.69 -27.88
CA PRO A 87 -2.49 17.68 -26.83
C PRO A 87 -3.25 18.94 -27.28
N SER A 88 -3.52 19.13 -28.58
CA SER A 88 -4.44 20.16 -29.08
C SER A 88 -5.93 19.81 -28.93
N ASP A 89 -6.27 18.54 -28.66
CA ASP A 89 -7.60 18.16 -28.13
C ASP A 89 -7.70 18.42 -26.62
N LEU A 90 -6.60 18.86 -25.97
CA LEU A 90 -6.66 19.59 -24.72
C LEU A 90 -7.04 21.04 -25.03
N GLU A 91 -8.28 21.25 -25.51
CA GLU A 91 -8.99 22.35 -24.87
C GLU A 91 -8.84 22.08 -23.38
N ALA A 92 -8.41 23.11 -22.64
CA ALA A 92 -8.61 23.19 -21.21
C ALA A 92 -10.13 23.20 -20.96
N SER A 93 -10.77 22.07 -21.27
CA SER A 93 -12.07 21.67 -20.81
C SER A 93 -11.96 21.80 -19.31
N GLN A 94 -12.67 22.81 -18.82
CA GLN A 94 -12.84 23.17 -17.42
C GLN A 94 -12.59 21.92 -16.57
N ARG A 95 -11.37 21.80 -16.02
CA ARG A 95 -11.03 20.67 -15.15
C ARG A 95 -12.16 20.65 -14.14
N ASN A 96 -12.95 19.57 -14.11
CA ASN A 96 -13.87 19.34 -13.01
C ASN A 96 -13.07 19.59 -11.73
N GLU A 97 -13.61 20.41 -10.82
CA GLU A 97 -12.92 20.80 -9.59
C GLU A 97 -12.48 19.59 -8.72
N ARG A 98 -13.04 18.41 -8.99
CA ARG A 98 -12.81 17.16 -8.27
C ARG A 98 -11.62 16.39 -8.85
N SER A 99 -10.75 15.89 -7.96
CA SER A 99 -9.63 15.07 -8.37
C SER A 99 -10.08 13.71 -8.90
N LYS A 100 -9.38 13.15 -9.89
CA LYS A 100 -9.63 11.83 -10.47
C LYS A 100 -8.65 10.80 -9.91
N ILE A 101 -9.13 9.88 -9.08
CA ILE A 101 -8.28 8.90 -8.41
C ILE A 101 -8.59 7.51 -8.94
N TYR A 102 -7.56 6.81 -9.42
CA TYR A 102 -7.68 5.40 -9.81
C TYR A 102 -7.32 4.51 -8.61
N VAL A 103 -8.24 3.61 -8.23
CA VAL A 103 -8.02 2.63 -7.16
C VAL A 103 -7.73 1.28 -7.77
N THR A 104 -6.62 0.67 -7.37
CA THR A 104 -6.13 -0.57 -7.97
C THR A 104 -7.04 -1.77 -7.65
N PRO A 105 -7.14 -2.76 -8.55
CA PRO A 105 -8.06 -3.89 -8.37
C PRO A 105 -7.70 -4.83 -7.20
N GLY A 106 -6.45 -4.76 -6.70
CA GLY A 106 -5.97 -5.57 -5.59
C GLY A 106 -6.89 -5.58 -4.36
N VAL A 107 -7.66 -4.52 -4.10
CA VAL A 107 -8.58 -4.46 -2.95
C VAL A 107 -9.69 -5.53 -3.02
N PHE A 108 -10.09 -5.97 -4.21
CA PHE A 108 -11.08 -7.03 -4.40
C PHE A 108 -10.44 -8.40 -4.62
N GLU A 109 -9.35 -8.45 -5.40
CA GLU A 109 -8.63 -9.70 -5.66
C GLU A 109 -8.08 -10.32 -4.37
N SER A 110 -7.72 -9.48 -3.40
CA SER A 110 -7.21 -9.91 -2.10
C SER A 110 -8.28 -9.92 -1.00
N ARG A 111 -9.58 -9.78 -1.33
CA ARG A 111 -10.66 -9.70 -0.32
C ARG A 111 -10.67 -10.88 0.64
N GLU A 112 -10.46 -12.10 0.14
CA GLU A 112 -10.40 -13.31 0.97
C GLU A 112 -9.19 -13.35 1.92
N ARG A 113 -8.13 -12.61 1.60
CA ARG A 113 -6.87 -12.57 2.38
C ARG A 113 -6.74 -11.30 3.22
N THR A 114 -7.60 -10.32 2.99
CA THR A 114 -7.60 -9.03 3.67
C THR A 114 -8.29 -9.18 5.02
N PRO A 115 -7.64 -8.81 6.14
CA PRO A 115 -8.29 -8.84 7.45
C PRO A 115 -9.60 -8.05 7.46
N PHE A 116 -10.61 -8.57 8.16
CA PHE A 116 -11.96 -8.00 8.18
C PHE A 116 -11.98 -6.49 8.51
N LEU A 117 -11.27 -6.07 9.57
CA LEU A 117 -11.16 -4.67 9.95
C LEU A 117 -10.55 -3.79 8.85
N LEU A 118 -9.53 -4.30 8.15
CA LEU A 118 -8.90 -3.59 7.04
C LEU A 118 -9.87 -3.47 5.85
N SER A 119 -10.69 -4.49 5.60
CA SER A 119 -11.73 -4.46 4.57
C SER A 119 -12.78 -3.38 4.86
N ILE A 120 -13.27 -3.28 6.10
CA ILE A 120 -14.19 -2.20 6.50
C ILE A 120 -13.52 -0.84 6.31
N ALA A 121 -12.28 -0.70 6.78
CA ALA A 121 -11.56 0.57 6.73
C ALA A 121 -11.30 1.05 5.29
N ASN A 122 -11.02 0.11 4.39
CA ASN A 122 -10.88 0.40 2.96
C ASN A 122 -12.22 0.78 2.32
N HIS A 123 -13.32 0.13 2.70
CA HIS A 123 -14.67 0.49 2.23
C HIS A 123 -15.07 1.90 2.67
N SER A 124 -14.90 2.23 3.96
CA SER A 124 -15.18 3.58 4.47
C SER A 124 -14.31 4.63 3.77
N LEU A 125 -13.04 4.32 3.53
CA LEU A 125 -12.15 5.21 2.79
C LEU A 125 -12.64 5.47 1.37
N ILE A 126 -12.96 4.42 0.60
CA ILE A 126 -13.46 4.56 -0.78
C ILE A 126 -14.75 5.38 -0.79
N THR A 127 -15.64 5.10 0.17
CA THR A 127 -16.93 5.76 0.29
C THR A 127 -16.76 7.28 0.49
N VAL A 128 -15.91 7.68 1.42
CA VAL A 128 -15.68 9.10 1.72
C VAL A 128 -14.81 9.75 0.64
N LEU A 129 -13.87 9.01 0.05
CA LEU A 129 -13.08 9.50 -1.09
C LEU A 129 -13.99 9.87 -2.27
N ALA A 130 -14.98 9.03 -2.59
CA ALA A 130 -15.95 9.28 -3.66
C ALA A 130 -16.87 10.47 -3.40
N GLN A 131 -16.92 11.01 -2.18
CA GLN A 131 -17.61 12.28 -1.90
C GLN A 131 -16.77 13.49 -2.32
N HIS A 132 -15.43 13.35 -2.37
CA HIS A 132 -14.48 14.45 -2.63
C HIS A 132 -13.72 14.33 -3.95
N ALA A 133 -13.74 13.16 -4.60
CA ALA A 133 -13.01 12.84 -5.81
C ALA A 133 -13.86 11.96 -6.74
N ASP A 134 -13.53 11.94 -8.01
CA ASP A 134 -14.05 10.97 -8.96
C ASP A 134 -13.19 9.71 -8.85
N VAL A 135 -13.76 8.63 -8.35
CA VAL A 135 -13.02 7.41 -7.99
C VAL A 135 -13.24 6.36 -9.07
N TYR A 136 -12.18 6.01 -9.79
CA TYR A 136 -12.19 4.96 -10.81
C TYR A 136 -11.73 3.65 -10.19
N LEU A 137 -12.64 2.70 -10.07
CA LEU A 137 -12.42 1.47 -9.33
C LEU A 137 -12.30 0.29 -10.30
N ALA A 138 -11.10 -0.27 -10.45
CA ALA A 138 -10.90 -1.41 -11.32
C ALA A 138 -11.42 -2.71 -10.68
N LEU A 139 -12.22 -3.46 -11.44
CA LEU A 139 -12.94 -4.65 -10.98
C LEU A 139 -12.82 -5.79 -12.00
N PRO A 140 -12.49 -7.02 -11.59
CA PRO A 140 -12.53 -8.15 -12.52
C PRO A 140 -13.97 -8.46 -12.94
N GLU A 141 -14.18 -8.84 -14.21
CA GLU A 141 -15.50 -9.22 -14.78
C GLU A 141 -16.16 -10.40 -14.05
N THR A 142 -15.39 -11.18 -13.28
CA THR A 142 -15.91 -12.27 -12.45
C THR A 142 -16.66 -11.81 -11.21
N VAL A 143 -16.52 -10.53 -10.83
CA VAL A 143 -17.27 -9.96 -9.72
C VAL A 143 -18.69 -9.68 -10.21
N ASN A 144 -19.69 -10.22 -9.52
CA ASN A 144 -21.09 -10.00 -9.87
C ASN A 144 -21.39 -8.49 -9.83
N ASN A 145 -21.85 -7.92 -10.94
CA ASN A 145 -22.19 -6.49 -11.03
C ASN A 145 -23.20 -6.08 -9.95
N GLN A 146 -24.14 -6.96 -9.60
CA GLN A 146 -25.09 -6.72 -8.52
C GLN A 146 -24.39 -6.57 -7.15
N ASP A 147 -23.37 -7.37 -6.85
CA ASP A 147 -22.66 -7.27 -5.56
C ASP A 147 -21.85 -5.98 -5.46
N VAL A 148 -21.24 -5.53 -6.57
CA VAL A 148 -20.49 -4.25 -6.61
C VAL A 148 -21.46 -3.09 -6.46
N GLU A 149 -22.55 -3.12 -7.24
CA GLU A 149 -23.58 -2.09 -7.21
C GLU A 149 -24.22 -2.03 -5.83
N GLU A 150 -24.59 -3.14 -5.20
CA GLU A 150 -25.20 -3.17 -3.86
C GLU A 150 -24.24 -2.76 -2.73
N ASN A 151 -22.96 -3.16 -2.78
CA ASN A 151 -22.00 -2.89 -1.71
C ASN A 151 -21.32 -1.50 -1.82
N LEU A 152 -21.29 -0.90 -3.01
CA LEU A 152 -20.57 0.36 -3.27
C LEU A 152 -21.48 1.43 -3.86
N GLN A 153 -22.79 1.45 -3.54
CA GLN A 153 -23.77 2.50 -3.91
C GLN A 153 -23.36 3.91 -3.42
N VAL A 154 -22.21 4.39 -3.88
CA VAL A 154 -21.61 5.64 -3.48
C VAL A 154 -21.48 6.48 -4.72
N GLN A 155 -22.27 7.55 -4.74
CA GLN A 155 -22.17 8.58 -5.76
C GLN A 155 -20.70 9.03 -5.86
N GLY A 156 -20.12 8.94 -7.06
CA GLY A 156 -18.72 9.31 -7.32
C GLY A 156 -17.76 8.12 -7.55
N VAL A 157 -18.20 6.87 -7.36
CA VAL A 157 -17.44 5.68 -7.79
C VAL A 157 -17.83 5.29 -9.22
N GLN A 158 -16.84 5.17 -10.09
CA GLN A 158 -16.95 4.71 -11.48
C GLN A 158 -16.27 3.34 -11.59
N PRO A 159 -17.04 2.23 -11.61
CA PRO A 159 -16.46 0.90 -11.78
C PRO A 159 -15.90 0.72 -13.19
N ILE A 160 -14.72 0.13 -13.31
CA ILE A 160 -14.11 -0.26 -14.59
C ILE A 160 -13.90 -1.77 -14.58
N PHE A 161 -14.68 -2.48 -15.39
CA PHE A 161 -14.64 -3.92 -15.47
C PHE A 161 -13.56 -4.40 -16.45
N PHE A 162 -12.84 -5.46 -16.07
CA PHE A 162 -11.80 -6.05 -16.90
C PHE A 162 -11.79 -7.57 -16.91
N ARG A 163 -11.39 -8.14 -18.06
CA ARG A 163 -11.17 -9.58 -18.18
C ARG A 163 -9.91 -9.97 -17.44
N ASN A 164 -10.03 -10.93 -16.52
CA ASN A 164 -8.90 -11.50 -15.82
C ASN A 164 -8.17 -12.52 -16.72
N ASP A 165 -7.62 -12.05 -17.84
CA ASP A 165 -6.67 -12.81 -18.64
C ASP A 165 -5.23 -12.39 -18.29
N ARG A 166 -4.29 -13.34 -18.29
CA ARG A 166 -2.88 -13.10 -17.89
C ARG A 166 -2.14 -12.12 -18.82
N THR A 167 -2.77 -11.69 -19.91
CA THR A 167 -2.24 -10.74 -20.89
C THR A 167 -2.65 -9.29 -20.60
N PHE A 168 -3.42 -9.06 -19.53
CA PHE A 168 -4.03 -7.78 -19.25
C PHE A 168 -3.10 -6.83 -18.47
N SER A 169 -2.99 -5.57 -18.93
CA SER A 169 -2.29 -4.49 -18.21
C SER A 169 -3.33 -3.53 -17.61
N PRO A 170 -3.46 -3.46 -16.27
CA PRO A 170 -4.38 -2.52 -15.60
C PRO A 170 -4.17 -1.04 -15.98
N ALA A 171 -2.99 -0.69 -16.48
CA ALA A 171 -2.63 0.67 -16.88
C ALA A 171 -3.56 1.25 -17.97
N LYS A 172 -4.15 0.41 -18.81
CA LYS A 172 -5.06 0.85 -19.88
C LYS A 172 -6.36 1.46 -19.40
N PHE A 173 -6.74 1.21 -18.15
CA PHE A 173 -7.98 1.73 -17.57
C PHE A 173 -7.76 2.98 -16.74
N ILE A 174 -6.53 3.46 -16.65
CA ILE A 174 -6.27 4.71 -15.96
C ILE A 174 -6.83 5.83 -16.84
N PRO A 175 -7.73 6.67 -16.33
CA PRO A 175 -8.22 7.84 -17.07
C PRO A 175 -7.07 8.74 -17.51
N LYS A 176 -7.16 9.33 -18.72
CA LYS A 176 -6.10 10.17 -19.31
C LYS A 176 -5.64 11.34 -18.42
N ASP A 177 -6.53 11.86 -17.58
CA ASP A 177 -6.30 12.96 -16.66
C ASP A 177 -6.39 12.52 -15.19
N CYS A 178 -6.02 11.25 -14.92
CA CYS A 178 -5.95 10.74 -13.56
C CYS A 178 -4.88 11.47 -12.75
N ASP A 179 -5.27 11.93 -11.57
CA ASP A 179 -4.43 12.71 -10.67
C ASP A 179 -3.55 11.84 -9.76
N GLY A 180 -3.87 10.56 -9.63
CA GLY A 180 -3.19 9.66 -8.72
C GLY A 180 -3.72 8.23 -8.71
N ILE A 181 -2.83 7.29 -8.46
CA ILE A 181 -3.17 5.87 -8.27
C ILE A 181 -3.09 5.56 -6.78
N LEU A 182 -4.17 5.04 -6.21
CA LEU A 182 -4.27 4.64 -4.81
C LEU A 182 -4.35 3.12 -4.71
N ALA A 183 -3.32 2.50 -4.15
CA ALA A 183 -3.30 1.07 -3.87
C ALA A 183 -3.64 0.84 -2.39
N LEU A 184 -4.83 0.28 -2.11
CA LEU A 184 -5.31 0.01 -0.74
C LEU A 184 -4.81 -1.31 -0.15
N THR A 185 -4.19 -2.13 -0.99
CA THR A 185 -3.57 -3.41 -0.67
C THR A 185 -2.22 -3.49 -1.38
N PRO A 186 -1.32 -4.39 -0.96
CA PRO A 186 -0.06 -4.59 -1.68
C PRO A 186 -0.31 -4.89 -3.15
N LEU A 187 0.43 -4.20 -4.03
CA LEU A 187 0.33 -4.39 -5.49
C LEU A 187 0.63 -5.85 -5.87
N THR A 188 -0.24 -6.43 -6.68
CA THR A 188 -0.02 -7.73 -7.33
C THR A 188 1.14 -7.66 -8.33
N VAL A 189 1.55 -8.81 -8.87
CA VAL A 189 2.63 -8.88 -9.86
C VAL A 189 2.30 -8.06 -11.11
N GLY A 190 1.04 -8.09 -11.58
CA GLY A 190 0.60 -7.31 -12.74
C GLY A 190 0.56 -5.80 -12.47
N GLU A 191 0.21 -5.41 -11.24
CA GLU A 191 0.11 -4.00 -10.86
C GLU A 191 1.48 -3.33 -10.61
N GLN A 192 2.59 -4.09 -10.56
CA GLN A 192 3.94 -3.52 -10.42
C GLN A 192 4.32 -2.59 -11.58
N VAL A 193 3.62 -2.71 -12.71
CA VAL A 193 3.75 -1.82 -13.87
C VAL A 193 3.54 -0.35 -13.48
N PHE A 194 2.69 -0.07 -12.49
CA PHE A 194 2.41 1.29 -12.02
C PHE A 194 3.65 1.97 -11.45
N LEU A 195 4.46 1.27 -10.67
CA LEU A 195 5.66 1.86 -10.11
C LEU A 195 6.76 2.12 -11.16
N LYS A 196 6.67 1.48 -12.33
CA LYS A 196 7.74 1.51 -13.33
C LYS A 196 7.46 2.42 -14.52
N PHE A 197 6.26 2.37 -15.09
CA PHE A 197 6.02 2.89 -16.44
C PHE A 197 5.03 4.05 -16.50
N ASN A 198 4.25 4.30 -15.44
CA ASN A 198 3.34 5.44 -15.46
C ASN A 198 4.06 6.75 -15.08
N THR A 199 3.45 7.87 -15.46
CA THR A 199 3.84 9.23 -15.06
C THR A 199 2.94 9.80 -13.98
N ILE A 200 2.10 8.95 -13.36
CA ILE A 200 1.06 9.33 -12.41
C ILE A 200 1.51 8.89 -11.02
N PRO A 201 1.44 9.76 -9.99
CA PRO A 201 1.89 9.39 -8.67
C PRO A 201 1.12 8.20 -8.11
N VAL A 202 1.86 7.24 -7.56
CA VAL A 202 1.31 6.06 -6.89
C VAL A 202 1.44 6.23 -5.39
N VAL A 203 0.31 6.19 -4.68
CA VAL A 203 0.26 6.15 -3.23
C VAL A 203 -0.10 4.73 -2.79
N LEU A 204 0.86 4.07 -2.13
CA LEU A 204 0.70 2.73 -1.58
C LEU A 204 0.26 2.83 -0.12
N ARG A 205 -0.93 2.35 0.21
CA ARG A 205 -1.33 2.25 1.62
C ARG A 205 -0.58 1.12 2.30
N LEU A 206 0.01 1.45 3.44
CA LEU A 206 0.77 0.52 4.26
C LEU A 206 0.04 0.32 5.59
N SER A 207 -0.56 -0.86 5.77
CA SER A 207 -1.23 -1.19 7.02
C SER A 207 -0.27 -1.80 8.04
N ASN A 208 -0.18 -1.21 9.22
CA ASN A 208 0.66 -1.68 10.32
C ASN A 208 0.26 -3.10 10.77
N ALA A 209 -1.04 -3.43 10.74
CA ALA A 209 -1.52 -4.76 11.06
C ALA A 209 -0.97 -5.85 10.12
N ALA A 210 -0.77 -5.52 8.84
CA ALA A 210 -0.21 -6.45 7.87
C ALA A 210 1.30 -6.71 8.10
N LEU A 211 2.02 -5.75 8.71
CA LEU A 211 3.47 -5.81 8.91
C LEU A 211 3.93 -6.81 9.97
N MET A 212 3.01 -7.45 10.71
CA MET A 212 3.33 -8.62 11.52
C MET A 212 3.96 -9.75 10.70
N ARG A 213 3.51 -9.90 9.44
CA ARG A 213 4.01 -10.96 8.57
C ARG A 213 5.36 -10.55 8.00
N HIS A 214 6.34 -11.43 8.14
CA HIS A 214 7.67 -11.28 7.53
C HIS A 214 7.62 -10.93 6.04
N ALA A 215 6.80 -11.67 5.28
CA ALA A 215 6.62 -11.44 3.85
C ALA A 215 6.11 -10.02 3.54
N ALA A 216 5.21 -9.48 4.36
CA ALA A 216 4.69 -8.12 4.16
C ALA A 216 5.79 -7.07 4.36
N ARG A 217 6.65 -7.22 5.37
CA ARG A 217 7.80 -6.34 5.60
C ARG A 217 8.76 -6.34 4.41
N ASN A 218 9.12 -7.52 3.91
CA ASN A 218 10.01 -7.63 2.76
C ASN A 218 9.39 -7.09 1.47
N ILE A 219 8.09 -7.30 1.26
CA ILE A 219 7.36 -6.67 0.15
C ILE A 219 7.42 -5.14 0.27
N SER A 220 7.22 -4.57 1.46
CA SER A 220 7.31 -3.12 1.66
C SER A 220 8.71 -2.58 1.35
N LEU A 221 9.78 -3.27 1.79
CA LEU A 221 11.16 -2.88 1.47
C LEU A 221 11.45 -2.95 -0.03
N GLU A 222 10.98 -4.00 -0.71
CA GLU A 222 11.09 -4.13 -2.17
C GLU A 222 10.36 -2.99 -2.88
N ARG A 223 9.19 -2.60 -2.37
CA ARG A 223 8.41 -1.48 -2.92
C ARG A 223 9.10 -0.15 -2.66
N CYS A 224 9.71 0.08 -1.51
CA CYS A 224 10.51 1.29 -1.25
C CYS A 224 11.59 1.48 -2.32
N ALA A 225 12.28 0.40 -2.70
CA ALA A 225 13.29 0.44 -3.75
C ALA A 225 12.72 0.70 -5.15
N ALA A 226 11.44 0.39 -5.38
CA ALA A 226 10.76 0.57 -6.65
C ALA A 226 10.01 1.91 -6.78
N LEU A 227 9.85 2.67 -5.69
CA LEU A 227 9.15 3.95 -5.72
C LEU A 227 9.95 5.00 -6.51
N LYS A 228 9.25 5.77 -7.33
CA LYS A 228 9.79 6.99 -7.95
C LYS A 228 9.72 8.14 -6.93
N HIS A 229 10.44 9.22 -7.18
CA HIS A 229 10.46 10.39 -6.29
C HIS A 229 9.11 11.13 -6.19
N PHE A 230 8.16 10.80 -7.07
CA PHE A 230 6.78 11.26 -7.05
C PHE A 230 5.78 10.16 -6.62
N ASP A 231 6.26 9.05 -6.06
CA ASP A 231 5.42 8.04 -5.41
C ASP A 231 5.60 8.11 -3.89
N ALA A 232 4.69 7.47 -3.14
CA ALA A 232 4.73 7.50 -1.69
C ALA A 232 4.04 6.30 -1.04
N PHE A 233 4.35 6.07 0.24
CA PHE A 233 3.54 5.28 1.16
C PHE A 233 2.62 6.17 1.99
N ALA A 234 1.38 5.75 2.15
CA ALA A 234 0.45 6.26 3.15
C ALA A 234 0.36 5.25 4.32
N CYS A 235 1.06 5.54 5.41
CA CYS A 235 1.12 4.69 6.61
C CYS A 235 -0.07 4.96 7.52
N ASP A 236 -0.73 3.91 7.98
CA ASP A 236 -1.88 4.03 8.88
C ASP A 236 -1.51 4.27 10.36
N ALA A 237 -0.23 4.11 10.71
CA ALA A 237 0.31 4.32 12.05
C ALA A 237 1.52 5.24 12.03
N SER A 238 1.61 6.12 13.02
CA SER A 238 2.76 7.03 13.14
C SER A 238 4.09 6.32 13.43
N TRP A 239 4.07 5.20 14.15
CA TRP A 239 5.26 4.42 14.53
C TRP A 239 5.76 3.48 13.41
N THR A 240 5.03 3.34 12.31
CA THR A 240 5.50 2.56 11.15
C THR A 240 6.75 3.18 10.54
N GLN A 241 6.85 4.51 10.53
CA GLN A 241 8.00 5.22 9.98
C GLN A 241 9.28 4.93 10.79
N ASP A 242 9.17 4.92 12.11
CA ASP A 242 10.30 4.65 12.99
C ASP A 242 10.90 3.27 12.69
N PHE A 243 10.06 2.26 12.41
CA PHE A 243 10.53 0.94 11.99
C PHE A 243 11.33 0.97 10.69
N PHE A 244 10.88 1.71 9.66
CA PHE A 244 11.57 1.75 8.37
C PHE A 244 12.78 2.68 8.36
N SER A 245 12.96 3.54 9.37
CA SER A 245 14.03 4.54 9.42
C SER A 245 15.45 3.93 9.39
N ASP A 246 15.61 2.71 9.89
CA ASP A 246 16.88 1.99 9.84
C ASP A 246 17.17 1.37 8.46
N PHE A 247 16.15 1.26 7.59
CA PHE A 247 16.21 0.47 6.36
C PHE A 247 16.14 1.32 5.10
N VAL A 248 15.34 2.37 5.13
CA VAL A 248 15.05 3.19 3.95
C VAL A 248 15.83 4.50 4.05
N PRO A 249 16.67 4.83 3.05
CA PRO A 249 17.53 6.01 3.11
C PRO A 249 16.74 7.33 3.03
N ASP A 250 15.62 7.32 2.30
CA ASP A 250 14.74 8.47 2.16
C ASP A 250 13.41 8.21 2.87
N MET A 251 13.27 8.76 4.07
CA MET A 251 12.02 8.66 4.84
C MET A 251 10.92 9.60 4.34
N CYS A 252 11.21 10.52 3.41
CA CYS A 252 10.21 11.40 2.81
C CYS A 252 9.22 10.65 1.92
N VAL A 253 9.49 9.38 1.58
CA VAL A 253 8.52 8.52 0.88
C VAL A 253 7.38 8.06 1.79
N PHE A 254 7.55 8.08 3.12
CA PHE A 254 6.51 7.67 4.05
C PHE A 254 5.73 8.87 4.58
N HIS A 255 4.40 8.83 4.41
CA HIS A 255 3.49 9.83 4.93
C HIS A 255 2.53 9.20 5.93
N HIS A 256 2.44 9.78 7.13
CA HIS A 256 1.50 9.32 8.14
C HIS A 256 0.08 9.80 7.77
N ILE A 257 -0.74 8.86 7.30
CA ILE A 257 -2.14 9.07 6.91
C ILE A 257 -2.98 7.93 7.53
N PRO A 258 -3.33 8.06 8.81
CA PRO A 258 -4.16 7.08 9.50
C PRO A 258 -5.56 6.99 8.89
N TYR A 259 -6.25 5.91 9.21
CA TYR A 259 -7.68 5.77 8.93
C TYR A 259 -8.48 6.80 9.73
N GLY A 260 -9.71 7.07 9.26
CA GLY A 260 -10.65 7.88 10.02
C GLY A 260 -11.40 7.06 11.07
N VAL A 261 -12.01 7.75 12.03
CA VAL A 261 -13.03 7.20 12.92
C VAL A 261 -14.33 7.98 12.78
N ASP A 262 -15.46 7.28 12.82
CA ASP A 262 -16.78 7.89 12.88
C ASP A 262 -17.13 8.21 14.33
N THR A 263 -16.91 9.46 14.73
CA THR A 263 -17.19 9.95 16.09
C THR A 263 -18.69 10.09 16.39
N SER A 264 -19.57 9.91 15.41
CA SER A 264 -21.02 9.83 15.65
C SER A 264 -21.43 8.45 16.17
N VAL A 265 -20.68 7.41 15.77
CA VAL A 265 -20.83 6.00 16.18
C VAL A 265 -19.99 5.70 17.42
N PHE A 266 -18.68 5.97 17.34
CA PHE A 266 -17.74 5.79 18.43
C PHE A 266 -17.68 7.06 19.26
N LYS A 267 -18.38 7.04 20.40
CA LYS A 267 -18.45 8.15 21.34
C LYS A 267 -18.65 7.64 22.77
N PRO A 268 -18.39 8.47 23.79
CA PRO A 268 -18.69 8.10 25.17
C PRO A 268 -20.17 7.74 25.38
N MET A 269 -20.41 6.66 26.12
CA MET A 269 -21.73 6.13 26.49
C MET A 269 -21.79 5.88 28.01
N ASP A 270 -22.97 5.45 28.49
CA ASP A 270 -23.16 5.06 29.89
C ASP A 270 -22.42 3.75 30.19
N LYS A 271 -21.21 3.88 30.73
CA LYS A 271 -20.31 2.77 31.08
C LYS A 271 -20.97 1.70 31.93
N THR A 272 -21.81 2.08 32.89
CA THR A 272 -22.49 1.11 33.79
C THR A 272 -23.45 0.23 33.00
N LYS A 273 -24.22 0.82 32.08
CA LYS A 273 -25.07 0.04 31.16
C LYS A 273 -24.21 -0.83 30.25
N CYS A 274 -23.11 -0.30 29.73
CA CYS A 274 -22.18 -1.04 28.87
C CYS A 274 -21.61 -2.29 29.55
N LYS A 275 -21.13 -2.15 30.78
CA LYS A 275 -20.65 -3.29 31.58
C LYS A 275 -21.74 -4.31 31.88
N ASN A 276 -22.96 -3.87 32.21
CA ASN A 276 -24.07 -4.77 32.49
C ASN A 276 -24.43 -5.67 31.31
N GLN A 277 -24.60 -5.12 30.10
CA GLN A 277 -24.94 -6.00 28.96
C GLN A 277 -23.73 -6.83 28.50
N LEU A 278 -22.50 -6.31 28.62
CA LEU A 278 -21.30 -7.11 28.33
C LEU A 278 -21.17 -8.31 29.28
N SER A 279 -21.37 -8.07 30.59
CA SER A 279 -21.37 -9.12 31.62
C SER A 279 -22.43 -10.19 31.33
N GLN A 280 -23.64 -9.78 30.93
CA GLN A 280 -24.71 -10.69 30.52
C GLN A 280 -24.36 -11.47 29.25
N ALA A 281 -23.82 -10.80 28.23
CA ALA A 281 -23.47 -11.42 26.95
C ALA A 281 -22.36 -12.48 27.10
N LEU A 282 -21.40 -12.23 28.00
CA LEU A 282 -20.29 -13.15 28.27
C LEU A 282 -20.59 -14.16 29.39
N GLY A 283 -21.72 -14.02 30.10
CA GLY A 283 -22.04 -14.86 31.26
C GLY A 283 -21.06 -14.70 32.42
N ASN A 284 -20.45 -13.52 32.57
CA ASN A 284 -19.36 -13.26 33.52
C ASN A 284 -19.69 -12.07 34.43
N GLU A 285 -20.20 -12.33 35.63
CA GLU A 285 -20.55 -11.30 36.62
C GLU A 285 -19.34 -10.59 37.23
N GLU A 286 -18.12 -11.18 37.15
CA GLU A 286 -16.92 -10.53 37.69
C GLU A 286 -16.63 -9.20 36.99
N ILE A 287 -17.07 -9.03 35.73
CA ILE A 287 -16.96 -7.78 34.96
C ILE A 287 -17.59 -6.58 35.69
N LEU A 288 -18.61 -6.82 36.52
CA LEU A 288 -19.27 -5.78 37.29
C LEU A 288 -18.55 -5.44 38.60
N GLN A 289 -17.71 -6.35 39.09
CA GLN A 289 -17.07 -6.25 40.40
C GLN A 289 -15.66 -5.68 40.34
N LYS A 290 -14.94 -5.89 39.24
CA LYS A 290 -13.54 -5.46 39.06
C LYS A 290 -13.40 -4.54 37.84
N PRO A 291 -12.35 -3.70 37.80
CA PRO A 291 -12.06 -2.93 36.60
C PRO A 291 -11.78 -3.85 35.39
N LEU A 292 -12.30 -3.47 34.23
CA LEU A 292 -12.14 -4.18 32.95
C LEU A 292 -11.10 -3.46 32.08
N VAL A 293 -9.99 -4.13 31.82
CA VAL A 293 -8.91 -3.64 30.96
C VAL A 293 -9.00 -4.26 29.58
N GLY A 294 -9.16 -3.43 28.55
CA GLY A 294 -9.04 -3.86 27.16
C GLY A 294 -7.58 -4.10 26.79
N VAL A 295 -7.29 -5.18 26.06
CA VAL A 295 -5.96 -5.47 25.53
C VAL A 295 -6.08 -5.71 24.02
N VAL A 296 -5.45 -4.85 23.22
CA VAL A 296 -5.36 -5.07 21.76
C VAL A 296 -4.06 -5.81 21.46
N PRO A 297 -4.09 -6.96 20.79
CA PRO A 297 -2.90 -7.70 20.43
C PRO A 297 -2.11 -6.95 19.34
N GLY A 298 -0.79 -7.02 19.43
CA GLY A 298 0.14 -6.63 18.37
C GLY A 298 1.31 -7.59 18.25
N LEU A 299 1.27 -8.70 19.00
CA LEU A 299 2.31 -9.72 19.05
C LEU A 299 1.79 -10.99 18.39
N ASN A 300 2.70 -11.90 18.03
CA ASN A 300 2.32 -13.24 17.62
C ASN A 300 1.45 -13.91 18.71
N PRO A 301 0.61 -14.91 18.36
CA PRO A 301 -0.26 -15.62 19.30
C PRO A 301 0.44 -16.04 20.62
N HIS A 302 1.58 -16.72 20.53
CA HIS A 302 2.30 -17.22 21.70
C HIS A 302 2.80 -16.11 22.64
N GLU A 303 3.37 -15.04 22.09
CA GLU A 303 3.85 -13.91 22.88
C GLU A 303 2.70 -13.09 23.46
N THR A 304 1.58 -12.96 22.75
CA THR A 304 0.35 -12.36 23.31
C THR A 304 -0.14 -13.17 24.52
N LEU A 305 -0.19 -14.49 24.43
CA LEU A 305 -0.58 -15.35 25.55
C LEU A 305 0.37 -15.23 26.73
N ARG A 306 1.67 -15.21 26.46
CA ARG A 306 2.71 -15.01 27.48
C ARG A 306 2.56 -13.64 28.16
N PHE A 307 2.28 -12.60 27.38
CA PHE A 307 2.03 -11.25 27.87
C PHE A 307 0.81 -11.20 28.79
N LEU A 308 -0.33 -11.74 28.33
CA LEU A 308 -1.57 -11.79 29.10
C LEU A 308 -1.41 -12.54 30.43
N ARG A 309 -0.78 -13.73 30.41
CA ARG A 309 -0.52 -14.51 31.63
C ARG A 309 0.29 -13.72 32.66
N LYS A 310 1.37 -13.05 32.21
CA LYS A 310 2.22 -12.24 33.09
C LYS A 310 1.48 -11.01 33.61
N LEU A 311 0.75 -10.31 32.75
CA LEU A 311 -0.02 -9.12 33.12
C LEU A 311 -1.08 -9.46 34.16
N ARG A 312 -1.81 -10.56 33.97
CA ARG A 312 -2.77 -11.08 34.93
C ARG A 312 -2.12 -11.46 36.26
N SER A 313 -1.02 -12.22 36.24
CA SER A 313 -0.30 -12.56 37.47
C SER A 313 0.17 -11.33 38.26
N ALA A 314 0.47 -10.23 37.56
CA ALA A 314 0.87 -8.97 38.19
C ALA A 314 -0.32 -8.13 38.69
N ASN A 315 -1.53 -8.30 38.15
CA ASN A 315 -2.74 -7.60 38.59
C ASN A 315 -3.94 -8.57 38.67
N PRO A 316 -4.04 -9.38 39.74
CA PRO A 316 -5.10 -10.37 39.92
C PRO A 316 -6.48 -9.77 40.26
N ASP A 317 -6.52 -8.48 40.56
CA ASP A 317 -7.69 -7.67 40.89
C ASP A 317 -8.37 -7.04 39.67
N LEU A 318 -7.85 -7.28 38.45
CA LEU A 318 -8.37 -6.75 37.20
C LEU A 318 -8.98 -7.85 36.33
N ASN A 319 -10.03 -7.52 35.59
CA ASN A 319 -10.53 -8.31 34.47
C ASN A 319 -9.89 -7.86 33.16
N TYR A 320 -9.73 -8.78 32.22
CA TYR A 320 -9.18 -8.48 30.91
C TYR A 320 -10.16 -8.83 29.81
N LEU A 321 -10.24 -7.98 28.79
CA LEU A 321 -10.92 -8.25 27.52
C LEU A 321 -9.90 -8.13 26.38
N VAL A 322 -9.59 -9.25 25.74
CA VAL A 322 -8.71 -9.27 24.57
C VAL A 322 -9.54 -8.94 23.33
N ILE A 323 -9.19 -7.86 22.64
CA ILE A 323 -9.98 -7.31 21.53
C ILE A 323 -9.33 -7.68 20.20
N HIS A 324 -10.08 -8.29 19.29
CA HIS A 324 -9.67 -8.71 17.95
C HIS A 324 -8.44 -9.62 17.94
N SER A 325 -8.61 -10.82 18.51
CA SER A 325 -7.57 -11.84 18.58
C SER A 325 -8.09 -13.19 18.09
N SER A 326 -7.26 -13.92 17.33
CA SER A 326 -7.51 -15.29 16.92
C SER A 326 -7.15 -16.34 17.99
N LEU A 327 -6.87 -15.89 19.23
CA LEU A 327 -6.39 -16.73 20.33
C LEU A 327 -7.47 -17.50 21.09
N MET A 328 -8.74 -17.41 20.65
CA MET A 328 -9.87 -17.99 21.38
C MET A 328 -9.71 -19.49 21.65
N ASP A 329 -9.13 -20.24 20.71
CA ASP A 329 -9.06 -21.72 20.81
C ASP A 329 -7.91 -22.22 21.72
N ASP A 330 -6.87 -21.41 21.94
CA ASP A 330 -5.64 -21.80 22.64
C ASP A 330 -5.60 -21.37 24.12
N PHE A 331 -6.62 -20.65 24.58
CA PHE A 331 -6.69 -20.15 25.96
C PHE A 331 -7.64 -21.00 26.81
N THR A 332 -7.10 -21.67 27.83
CA THR A 332 -7.91 -22.32 28.86
C THR A 332 -8.60 -21.24 29.70
N ASP A 333 -9.94 -21.21 29.64
CA ASP A 333 -10.79 -20.30 30.39
C ASP A 333 -10.61 -20.48 31.91
N ASP A 334 -10.38 -19.37 32.61
CA ASP A 334 -10.42 -19.27 34.07
C ASP A 334 -11.25 -18.08 34.58
N GLY A 335 -12.12 -17.51 33.73
CA GLY A 335 -13.10 -16.49 34.09
C GLY A 335 -12.57 -15.04 34.18
N CYS A 336 -11.25 -14.81 34.27
CA CYS A 336 -10.68 -13.46 34.40
C CYS A 336 -10.24 -12.83 33.06
N VAL A 337 -10.16 -13.63 32.00
CA VAL A 337 -9.78 -13.19 30.66
C VAL A 337 -10.90 -13.54 29.69
N ASN A 338 -11.48 -12.51 29.10
CA ASN A 338 -12.53 -12.63 28.11
C ASN A 338 -11.97 -12.28 26.73
N PHE A 339 -12.60 -12.75 25.67
CA PHE A 339 -12.18 -12.48 24.29
C PHE A 339 -13.36 -11.90 23.51
N PHE A 340 -13.08 -10.87 22.72
CA PHE A 340 -14.03 -10.32 21.76
C PHE A 340 -13.35 -10.21 20.40
N ASN A 341 -13.75 -11.06 19.45
CA ASN A 341 -13.20 -11.06 18.11
C ASN A 341 -14.13 -10.32 17.14
N ILE A 342 -13.60 -9.29 16.47
CA ILE A 342 -14.35 -8.56 15.44
C ILE A 342 -14.15 -9.27 14.10
N ALA A 343 -15.04 -10.19 13.76
CA ALA A 343 -14.96 -11.00 12.55
C ALA A 343 -16.12 -10.73 11.57
N SER A 344 -17.16 -10.03 12.01
CA SER A 344 -18.36 -9.75 11.24
C SER A 344 -18.85 -8.31 11.42
N GLN A 345 -19.77 -7.89 10.54
CA GLN A 345 -20.41 -6.58 10.62
C GLN A 345 -21.20 -6.41 11.94
N GLN A 346 -21.83 -7.48 12.42
CA GLN A 346 -22.53 -7.48 13.70
C GLN A 346 -21.57 -7.22 14.88
N ASP A 347 -20.39 -7.85 14.86
CA ASP A 347 -19.36 -7.58 15.88
C ASP A 347 -18.89 -6.11 15.80
N LYS A 348 -18.74 -5.60 14.58
CA LYS A 348 -18.35 -4.21 14.37
C LYS A 348 -19.38 -3.23 14.93
N GLU A 349 -20.67 -3.49 14.72
CA GLU A 349 -21.77 -2.70 15.26
C GLU A 349 -21.88 -2.78 16.79
N ALA A 350 -21.49 -3.91 17.39
CA ALA A 350 -21.39 -4.08 18.83
C ALA A 350 -20.16 -3.40 19.45
N SER A 351 -19.14 -3.06 18.65
CA SER A 351 -17.86 -2.56 19.14
C SER A 351 -17.96 -1.26 19.97
N PRO A 352 -18.72 -0.22 19.59
CA PRO A 352 -18.86 0.98 20.41
C PRO A 352 -19.38 0.68 21.82
N PHE A 353 -20.33 -0.25 21.92
CA PHE A 353 -20.90 -0.67 23.19
C PHE A 353 -19.85 -1.40 24.06
N ILE A 354 -19.10 -2.32 23.45
CA ILE A 354 -18.07 -3.11 24.12
C ILE A 354 -16.92 -2.22 24.59
N PHE A 355 -16.47 -1.30 23.75
CA PHE A 355 -15.38 -0.37 24.08
C PHE A 355 -15.76 0.55 25.24
N ASN A 356 -17.01 1.02 25.29
CA ASN A 356 -17.52 1.81 26.40
C ASN A 356 -17.65 1.06 27.73
N ALA A 357 -17.59 -0.28 27.73
CA ALA A 357 -17.56 -1.08 28.96
C ALA A 357 -16.17 -1.08 29.63
N LEU A 358 -15.12 -0.69 28.91
CA LEU A 358 -13.75 -0.70 29.40
C LEU A 358 -13.51 0.40 30.44
N ASP A 359 -12.64 0.13 31.41
CA ASP A 359 -12.12 1.14 32.33
C ASP A 359 -10.79 1.71 31.89
N ALA A 360 -9.97 0.90 31.22
CA ALA A 360 -8.71 1.33 30.62
C ALA A 360 -8.39 0.46 29.40
N LEU A 361 -7.52 0.98 28.53
CA LEU A 361 -6.96 0.25 27.39
C LEU A 361 -5.45 0.06 27.59
N VAL A 362 -4.93 -1.13 27.27
CA VAL A 362 -3.51 -1.39 27.03
C VAL A 362 -3.32 -1.61 25.53
N PHE A 363 -2.54 -0.73 24.90
CA PHE A 363 -2.30 -0.76 23.46
C PHE A 363 -0.81 -0.80 23.12
N PRO A 364 -0.34 -1.73 22.27
CA PRO A 364 1.04 -1.76 21.82
C PRO A 364 1.28 -0.87 20.58
N THR A 365 2.24 0.06 20.62
CA THR A 365 2.75 0.79 19.44
C THR A 365 3.92 0.06 18.80
N ILE A 366 3.64 -1.15 18.33
CA ILE A 366 4.58 -2.02 17.61
C ILE A 366 3.99 -2.41 16.25
N LEU A 367 4.82 -2.99 15.38
CA LEU A 367 4.33 -3.56 14.13
C LEU A 367 3.28 -4.64 14.41
N GLY A 368 2.13 -4.57 13.74
CA GLY A 368 1.04 -5.53 13.91
C GLY A 368 -0.19 -5.06 14.64
N ALA A 369 -0.03 -4.09 15.54
CA ALA A 369 -1.16 -3.51 16.22
C ALA A 369 -2.04 -2.73 15.23
N SER A 370 -3.36 -2.82 15.35
CA SER A 370 -4.28 -2.08 14.48
C SER A 370 -4.48 -0.65 15.03
N PRO A 371 -3.98 0.41 14.36
CA PRO A 371 -4.18 1.79 14.81
C PRO A 371 -5.65 2.21 14.77
N LEU A 372 -6.44 1.59 13.88
CA LEU A 372 -7.88 1.81 13.79
C LEU A 372 -8.59 1.48 15.11
N LEU A 373 -8.21 0.39 15.77
CA LEU A 373 -8.80 0.03 17.07
C LEU A 373 -8.41 1.03 18.16
N LEU A 374 -7.20 1.57 18.14
CA LEU A 374 -6.79 2.64 19.05
C LEU A 374 -7.70 3.87 18.88
N LEU A 375 -7.90 4.32 17.64
CA LEU A 375 -8.77 5.47 17.35
C LEU A 375 -10.21 5.21 17.79
N GLU A 376 -10.77 4.05 17.48
CA GLU A 376 -12.15 3.72 17.84
C GLU A 376 -12.38 3.62 19.35
N ILE A 377 -11.46 2.99 20.09
CA ILE A 377 -11.59 2.82 21.54
C ILE A 377 -11.40 4.17 22.25
N VAL A 378 -10.45 4.98 21.83
CA VAL A 378 -10.22 6.29 22.45
C VAL A 378 -11.33 7.28 22.08
N ALA A 379 -11.96 7.15 20.89
CA ALA A 379 -13.17 7.91 20.55
C ALA A 379 -14.32 7.63 21.53
N CYS A 380 -14.32 6.48 22.21
CA CYS A 380 -15.24 6.17 23.30
C CYS A 380 -14.85 6.77 24.66
N GLY A 381 -13.77 7.56 24.73
CA GLY A 381 -13.29 8.22 25.95
C GLY A 381 -12.58 7.28 26.92
N ILE A 382 -11.90 6.25 26.41
CA ILE A 382 -11.22 5.25 27.25
C ILE A 382 -9.77 5.68 27.55
N PRO A 383 -9.39 5.83 28.83
CA PRO A 383 -8.02 6.18 29.20
C PRO A 383 -7.07 5.05 28.79
N THR A 384 -5.94 5.41 28.19
CA THR A 384 -5.08 4.44 27.49
C THR A 384 -3.66 4.44 28.03
N VAL A 385 -3.15 3.25 28.34
CA VAL A 385 -1.74 2.94 28.54
C VAL A 385 -1.18 2.38 27.24
N VAL A 386 -0.26 3.12 26.64
CA VAL A 386 0.46 2.70 25.44
C VAL A 386 1.83 2.17 25.82
N TRP A 387 2.31 1.15 25.13
CA TRP A 387 3.69 0.69 25.27
C TRP A 387 4.31 0.39 23.90
N GLY A 388 5.60 0.70 23.74
CA GLY A 388 6.29 0.50 22.47
C GLY A 388 7.48 1.44 22.30
N HIS A 389 7.87 1.65 21.05
CA HIS A 389 9.08 2.38 20.68
C HIS A 389 8.89 3.89 20.75
N SER A 390 7.71 4.36 20.37
CA SER A 390 7.34 5.77 20.35
C SER A 390 5.90 6.01 20.80
N VAL A 391 5.66 7.23 21.29
CA VAL A 391 4.31 7.72 21.60
C VAL A 391 3.58 7.90 20.28
N PRO A 392 2.36 7.37 20.12
CA PRO A 392 1.60 7.56 18.90
C PRO A 392 1.26 9.04 18.74
N LYS A 393 1.60 9.64 17.60
CA LYS A 393 1.30 11.05 17.28
C LYS A 393 -0.20 11.34 17.37
N GLU A 394 -1.02 10.33 17.13
CA GLU A 394 -2.48 10.29 17.25
C GLU A 394 -2.97 10.55 18.67
N MET A 395 -2.13 10.29 19.67
CA MET A 395 -2.46 10.33 21.10
C MET A 395 -1.52 11.23 21.90
N SER A 396 -0.84 12.19 21.25
CA SER A 396 0.18 13.03 21.90
C SER A 396 -0.39 13.74 23.14
N GLY A 397 0.03 13.33 24.34
CA GLY A 397 -0.46 13.86 25.63
C GLY A 397 -1.72 13.18 26.20
N ALA A 398 -2.40 12.36 25.39
CA ALA A 398 -3.64 11.67 25.70
C ALA A 398 -3.46 10.21 26.17
N CYS A 399 -2.23 9.80 26.47
CA CYS A 399 -1.95 8.45 26.97
C CYS A 399 -0.84 8.45 28.02
N ARG A 400 -0.80 7.38 28.82
CA ARG A 400 0.36 7.00 29.63
C ARG A 400 1.27 6.14 28.75
N PHE A 401 2.54 6.50 28.63
CA PHE A 401 3.46 5.80 27.73
C PHE A 401 4.55 5.02 28.48
N VAL A 402 4.69 3.75 28.13
CA VAL A 402 5.75 2.86 28.61
C VAL A 402 6.71 2.60 27.46
N GLN A 403 7.86 3.26 27.49
CA GLN A 403 8.88 3.06 26.46
C GLN A 403 9.53 1.68 26.60
N VAL A 404 9.68 1.00 25.46
CA VAL A 404 10.44 -0.24 25.32
C VAL A 404 11.54 -0.02 24.29
N ALA A 405 12.68 -0.67 24.48
CA ALA A 405 13.73 -0.65 23.48
C ALA A 405 13.21 -1.22 22.15
N PRO A 406 13.65 -0.68 21.01
CA PRO A 406 13.34 -1.26 19.73
C PRO A 406 13.81 -2.72 19.67
N SER A 407 12.86 -3.65 19.65
CA SER A 407 13.13 -5.01 19.24
C SER A 407 12.60 -5.14 17.83
N LEU A 408 13.50 -5.03 16.84
CA LEU A 408 13.15 -5.27 15.44
C LEU A 408 12.65 -6.71 15.23
N PHE A 409 13.06 -7.63 16.13
CA PHE A 409 12.86 -9.07 16.02
C PHE A 409 12.48 -9.74 17.35
N ASP A 410 11.84 -10.91 17.28
CA ASP A 410 11.41 -11.73 18.42
C ASP A 410 12.62 -12.24 19.24
N PRO A 411 12.55 -12.36 20.58
CA PRO A 411 11.41 -12.07 21.45
C PRO A 411 11.34 -10.62 21.93
N VAL A 412 10.14 -10.03 21.86
CA VAL A 412 9.87 -8.69 22.41
C VAL A 412 10.01 -8.70 23.94
N GLN A 413 10.80 -7.78 24.49
CA GLN A 413 10.87 -7.60 25.95
C GLN A 413 9.54 -7.02 26.45
N LEU A 414 8.75 -7.85 27.12
CA LEU A 414 7.41 -7.47 27.61
C LEU A 414 7.51 -6.59 28.88
N PRO A 415 7.07 -5.30 28.85
CA PRO A 415 7.24 -4.36 29.96
C PRO A 415 6.13 -4.49 31.02
N VAL A 416 5.80 -5.73 31.41
CA VAL A 416 4.62 -6.04 32.25
C VAL A 416 4.61 -5.25 33.56
N LYS A 417 5.75 -5.17 34.25
CA LYS A 417 5.86 -4.44 35.53
C LYS A 417 5.51 -2.96 35.37
N SER A 418 6.02 -2.33 34.32
CA SER A 418 5.77 -0.91 34.04
C SER A 418 4.32 -0.69 33.64
N ILE A 419 3.74 -1.53 32.79
CA ILE A 419 2.32 -1.46 32.43
C ILE A 419 1.43 -1.61 33.67
N SER A 420 1.72 -2.57 34.55
CA SER A 420 1.00 -2.76 35.81
C SER A 420 1.05 -1.52 36.71
N GLN A 421 2.21 -0.85 36.80
CA GLN A 421 2.35 0.38 37.57
C GLN A 421 1.48 1.51 37.00
N GLU A 422 1.47 1.66 35.67
CA GLU A 422 0.65 2.66 34.99
C GLU A 422 -0.85 2.39 35.13
N LEU A 423 -1.29 1.13 35.04
CA LEU A 423 -2.69 0.76 35.26
C LEU A 423 -3.15 1.08 36.69
N ARG A 424 -2.35 0.72 37.70
CA ARG A 424 -2.67 1.03 39.10
C ARG A 424 -2.73 2.52 39.34
N PHE A 425 -1.76 3.27 38.82
CA PHE A 425 -1.77 4.73 38.88
C PHE A 425 -3.06 5.31 38.28
N LEU A 426 -3.47 4.83 37.11
CA LEU A 426 -4.74 5.27 36.51
C LEU A 426 -5.94 4.97 37.41
N PHE A 427 -6.05 3.76 37.97
CA PHE A 427 -7.19 3.39 38.82
C PHE A 427 -7.21 4.11 40.17
N GLU A 428 -6.04 4.51 40.69
CA GLU A 428 -5.91 5.30 41.93
C GLU A 428 -6.15 6.80 41.71
N ASN A 429 -6.13 7.28 40.45
CA ASN A 429 -6.22 8.71 40.11
C ASN A 429 -7.36 9.01 39.12
N PRO A 430 -8.62 9.12 39.57
CA PRO A 430 -9.77 9.40 38.70
C PRO A 430 -9.72 10.73 37.94
N ASP A 431 -9.04 11.74 38.48
CA ASP A 431 -8.80 13.01 37.78
C ASP A 431 -7.94 12.80 36.53
N GLU A 432 -6.90 11.96 36.64
CA GLU A 432 -6.03 11.64 35.51
C GLU A 432 -6.79 10.84 34.44
N GLN A 433 -7.66 9.90 34.83
CA GLN A 433 -8.52 9.20 33.87
C GLN A 433 -9.40 10.16 33.08
N ARG A 434 -10.05 11.11 33.78
CA ARG A 434 -10.90 12.12 33.15
C ARG A 434 -10.09 13.02 32.22
N ARG A 435 -8.89 13.44 32.65
CA ARG A 435 -7.99 14.23 31.82
C ARG A 435 -7.60 13.48 30.54
N LEU A 436 -7.08 12.26 30.67
CA LEU A 436 -6.66 11.46 29.50
C LEU A 436 -7.82 11.13 28.56
N ALA A 437 -9.00 10.85 29.09
CA ALA A 437 -10.20 10.65 28.27
C ALA A 437 -10.54 11.92 27.49
N GLN A 438 -10.53 13.09 28.13
CA GLN A 438 -10.81 14.36 27.48
C GLN A 438 -9.76 14.72 26.42
N ASP A 439 -8.49 14.59 26.75
CA ASP A 439 -7.37 14.86 25.84
C ASP A 439 -7.41 13.89 24.64
N GLY A 440 -7.81 12.64 24.87
CA GLY A 440 -7.99 11.63 23.81
C GLY A 440 -9.13 11.98 22.85
N LEU A 441 -10.27 12.42 23.38
CA LEU A 441 -11.39 12.88 22.56
C LEU A 441 -11.02 14.11 21.72
N GLU A 442 -10.28 15.05 22.31
CA GLU A 442 -9.77 16.22 21.60
C GLU A 442 -8.78 15.81 20.49
N ALA A 443 -7.82 14.95 20.80
CA ALA A 443 -6.84 14.47 19.83
C ALA A 443 -7.51 13.77 18.64
N ILE A 444 -8.53 12.95 18.90
CA ILE A 444 -9.23 12.15 17.88
C ILE A 444 -10.14 12.97 16.98
N SER A 445 -10.60 14.14 17.42
CA SER A 445 -11.40 15.04 16.57
C SER A 445 -10.70 15.40 15.25
N ALA A 446 -9.37 15.31 15.19
CA ALA A 446 -8.57 15.55 13.99
C ALA A 446 -8.39 14.31 13.08
N TYR A 447 -8.96 13.16 13.44
CA TYR A 447 -8.81 11.87 12.75
C TYR A 447 -10.14 11.34 12.22
N THR A 448 -10.94 12.21 11.59
CA THR A 448 -12.14 11.78 10.86
C THR A 448 -11.80 11.18 9.50
N TRP A 449 -12.77 10.52 8.87
CA TRP A 449 -12.60 10.00 7.52
C TRP A 449 -12.32 11.11 6.50
N GLU A 450 -13.01 12.24 6.62
CA GLU A 450 -12.81 13.42 5.77
C GLU A 450 -11.39 13.94 5.93
N ALA A 451 -10.87 14.03 7.16
CA ALA A 451 -9.50 14.45 7.41
C ALA A 451 -8.48 13.49 6.76
N ALA A 452 -8.71 12.18 6.84
CA ALA A 452 -7.87 11.18 6.17
C ALA A 452 -7.90 11.36 4.63
N ILE A 453 -9.07 11.57 4.03
CA ILE A 453 -9.20 11.82 2.59
C ILE A 453 -8.50 13.11 2.16
N GLN A 454 -8.68 14.20 2.91
CA GLN A 454 -8.00 15.45 2.61
C GLN A 454 -6.47 15.30 2.65
N ARG A 455 -5.94 14.52 3.60
CA ARG A 455 -4.50 14.19 3.63
C ARG A 455 -4.06 13.41 2.39
N ILE A 456 -4.84 12.44 1.92
CA ILE A 456 -4.56 11.68 0.68
C ILE A 456 -4.58 12.60 -0.55
N LEU A 457 -5.62 13.43 -0.69
CA LEU A 457 -5.74 14.33 -1.84
C LEU A 457 -4.66 15.42 -1.82
N ASN A 458 -4.30 15.94 -0.65
CA ASN A 458 -3.16 16.84 -0.48
C ASN A 458 -1.85 16.16 -0.90
N LEU A 459 -1.64 14.90 -0.51
CA LEU A 459 -0.45 14.13 -0.90
C LEU A 459 -0.37 13.98 -2.43
N PHE A 460 -1.46 13.61 -3.10
CA PHE A 460 -1.46 13.54 -4.57
C PHE A 460 -1.16 14.90 -5.22
N ARG A 461 -1.67 16.01 -4.67
CA ARG A 461 -1.35 17.36 -5.15
C ARG A 461 0.14 17.69 -4.99
N ASP A 462 0.73 17.35 -3.84
CA ASP A 462 2.16 17.53 -3.59
C ASP A 462 3.01 16.70 -4.57
N LEU A 463 2.72 15.40 -4.68
CA LEU A 463 3.48 14.48 -5.53
C LEU A 463 3.45 14.88 -7.00
N ARG A 464 2.31 15.34 -7.52
CA ARG A 464 2.18 15.83 -8.91
C ARG A 464 3.00 17.07 -9.21
N SER A 465 3.29 17.88 -8.20
CA SER A 465 4.12 19.08 -8.39
C SER A 465 5.61 18.75 -8.59
N ARG A 466 6.01 17.50 -8.29
CA ARG A 466 7.40 17.04 -8.42
C ARG A 466 7.72 16.74 -9.89
N PRO A 467 8.89 17.14 -10.38
CA PRO A 467 9.22 17.02 -11.80
C PRO A 467 9.38 15.55 -12.21
N VAL A 468 8.57 15.04 -13.13
CA VAL A 468 8.73 13.66 -13.64
C VAL A 468 10.04 13.57 -14.42
N ARG A 469 11.04 12.90 -13.85
CA ARG A 469 12.25 12.52 -14.59
C ARG A 469 11.93 11.27 -15.40
N GLN A 470 11.87 11.40 -16.72
CA GLN A 470 11.87 10.23 -17.59
C GLN A 470 13.23 9.54 -17.43
N SER A 471 13.25 8.35 -16.85
CA SER A 471 14.45 7.53 -16.85
C SER A 471 14.71 7.05 -18.27
N ASN A 472 15.96 7.13 -18.72
CA ASN A 472 16.36 6.42 -19.93
C ASN A 472 16.06 4.94 -19.72
N PRO A 473 15.53 4.22 -20.73
CA PRO A 473 15.27 2.79 -20.60
C PRO A 473 16.62 2.07 -20.42
N ALA A 474 16.94 1.76 -19.17
CA ALA A 474 18.13 1.02 -18.77
C ALA A 474 18.24 -0.27 -19.61
N LYS A 475 19.44 -0.56 -20.11
CA LYS A 475 19.73 -1.81 -20.83
C LYS A 475 19.51 -3.01 -19.91
N HIS A 476 19.78 -2.84 -18.61
CA HIS A 476 19.53 -3.82 -17.57
C HIS A 476 18.52 -3.29 -16.55
N ARG A 477 17.43 -4.02 -16.37
CA ARG A 477 16.40 -3.67 -15.39
C ARG A 477 16.79 -4.26 -14.03
N LEU A 478 17.58 -3.51 -13.28
CA LEU A 478 18.06 -3.94 -11.96
C LEU A 478 17.19 -3.33 -10.86
N LEU A 479 16.91 -4.13 -9.83
CA LEU A 479 16.26 -3.69 -8.60
C LEU A 479 17.20 -3.96 -7.43
N PHE A 480 17.68 -2.90 -6.78
CA PHE A 480 18.45 -3.00 -5.54
C PHE A 480 17.50 -2.93 -4.37
N LYS A 481 17.48 -3.93 -3.50
CA LYS A 481 16.60 -3.95 -2.33
C LYS A 481 17.34 -4.42 -1.08
N LYS A 482 16.77 -4.07 0.07
CA LYS A 482 17.11 -4.71 1.33
C LYS A 482 16.09 -5.81 1.61
N HIS A 483 16.55 -6.95 2.10
CA HIS A 483 15.67 -8.03 2.56
C HIS A 483 16.05 -8.42 3.98
N TYR A 484 15.05 -8.73 4.79
CA TYR A 484 15.28 -9.27 6.12
C TYR A 484 15.40 -10.80 6.03
N ASN A 485 16.47 -11.36 6.60
CA ASN A 485 16.73 -12.78 6.65
C ASN A 485 16.34 -13.34 8.03
N LEU A 486 15.37 -14.24 8.05
CA LEU A 486 14.87 -14.86 9.29
C LEU A 486 15.89 -15.73 10.02
N VAL A 487 16.87 -16.29 9.30
CA VAL A 487 17.85 -17.22 9.85
C VAL A 487 18.95 -16.47 10.59
N SER A 488 19.49 -15.42 9.97
CA SER A 488 20.51 -14.58 10.59
C SER A 488 19.92 -13.56 11.56
N GLY A 489 18.67 -13.15 11.36
CA GLY A 489 18.10 -12.01 12.09
C GLY A 489 18.68 -10.68 11.62
N GLU A 490 19.31 -10.65 10.44
CA GLU A 490 19.96 -9.48 9.88
C GLU A 490 19.30 -9.02 8.58
N ILE A 491 19.64 -7.81 8.16
CA ILE A 491 19.19 -7.26 6.87
C ILE A 491 20.33 -7.32 5.88
N GLU A 492 20.04 -7.94 4.76
CA GLU A 492 20.98 -8.18 3.69
C GLU A 492 20.59 -7.33 2.48
N SER A 493 21.61 -6.85 1.77
CA SER A 493 21.40 -6.15 0.49
C SER A 493 21.36 -7.18 -0.64
N GLU A 494 20.38 -7.05 -1.52
CA GLU A 494 20.16 -7.92 -2.66
C GLU A 494 19.98 -7.09 -3.93
N ALA A 495 20.45 -7.60 -5.06
CA ALA A 495 20.12 -7.06 -6.36
C ALA A 495 19.42 -8.13 -7.22
N LEU A 496 18.40 -7.73 -7.95
CA LEU A 496 17.63 -8.61 -8.84
C LEU A 496 17.70 -8.06 -10.25
N GLU A 497 18.04 -8.93 -11.22
CA GLU A 497 17.84 -8.63 -12.63
C GLU A 497 16.42 -9.06 -13.03
N LEU A 498 15.63 -8.07 -13.40
CA LEU A 498 14.28 -8.26 -13.91
C LEU A 498 14.40 -8.71 -15.37
N SER A 499 14.00 -9.95 -15.62
CA SER A 499 14.10 -10.55 -16.95
C SER A 499 13.36 -9.72 -18.01
N LYS A 500 13.91 -9.65 -19.21
CA LYS A 500 13.27 -8.98 -20.37
C LYS A 500 12.08 -9.78 -20.93
N ALA A 501 11.93 -11.05 -20.53
CA ALA A 501 10.95 -11.97 -21.08
C ALA A 501 9.85 -12.30 -20.04
N PRO A 502 8.57 -11.99 -20.30
CA PRO A 502 7.46 -12.24 -19.37
C PRO A 502 7.23 -13.71 -19.00
N SER A 503 7.94 -14.66 -19.61
CA SER A 503 7.80 -16.11 -19.38
C SER A 503 8.69 -16.67 -18.27
N LEU A 504 9.62 -15.90 -17.72
CA LEU A 504 10.41 -16.29 -16.54
C LEU A 504 9.85 -15.52 -15.34
N GLU A 505 8.91 -16.15 -14.62
CA GLU A 505 8.10 -15.53 -13.57
C GLU A 505 8.89 -15.09 -12.32
N GLN A 506 10.21 -15.33 -12.26
CA GLN A 506 11.02 -14.95 -11.10
C GLN A 506 12.24 -14.10 -11.49
N PRO A 507 12.43 -12.93 -10.83
CA PRO A 507 13.67 -12.16 -10.95
C PRO A 507 14.88 -13.04 -10.59
N SER A 508 15.99 -12.88 -11.32
CA SER A 508 17.20 -13.65 -11.03
C SER A 508 18.09 -12.85 -10.06
N PRO A 509 18.54 -13.45 -8.94
CA PRO A 509 19.46 -12.79 -8.04
C PRO A 509 20.79 -12.52 -8.74
N VAL A 510 21.31 -11.32 -8.53
CA VAL A 510 22.62 -10.86 -9.03
C VAL A 510 23.39 -10.31 -7.83
N ASP A 511 24.70 -10.54 -7.85
CA ASP A 511 25.64 -9.93 -6.92
C ASP A 511 25.48 -8.39 -6.93
N VAL A 512 25.42 -7.77 -5.75
CA VAL A 512 25.11 -6.33 -5.61
C VAL A 512 26.16 -5.49 -6.33
N GLU A 513 27.43 -5.86 -6.17
CA GLU A 513 28.55 -5.17 -6.80
C GLU A 513 28.50 -5.31 -8.32
N ARG A 514 28.14 -6.50 -8.83
CA ARG A 514 27.86 -6.70 -10.27
C ARG A 514 26.70 -5.85 -10.77
N ALA A 515 25.61 -5.77 -10.03
CA ALA A 515 24.46 -4.95 -10.41
C ALA A 515 24.83 -3.46 -10.43
N ILE A 516 25.59 -2.97 -9.43
CA ILE A 516 26.10 -1.57 -9.42
C ILE A 516 26.93 -1.31 -10.68
N ALA A 517 27.83 -2.24 -11.02
CA ALA A 517 28.65 -2.13 -12.23
C ALA A 517 27.79 -2.00 -13.49
N MET A 518 26.80 -2.87 -13.64
CA MET A 518 25.86 -2.87 -14.77
C MET A 518 25.10 -1.55 -14.89
N THR A 519 24.64 -0.97 -13.77
CA THR A 519 23.95 0.33 -13.75
C THR A 519 24.89 1.47 -14.12
N LEU A 520 26.09 1.53 -13.54
CA LEU A 520 27.03 2.63 -13.80
C LEU A 520 27.56 2.61 -15.24
N LEU A 521 27.75 1.43 -15.84
CA LEU A 521 28.19 1.27 -17.23
C LEU A 521 27.19 1.82 -18.26
N GLU A 522 25.97 2.20 -17.85
CA GLU A 522 25.01 2.84 -18.74
C GLU A 522 25.36 4.30 -19.04
N GLU A 523 25.99 5.00 -18.08
CA GLU A 523 26.30 6.43 -18.18
C GLU A 523 27.80 6.76 -17.98
N HIS A 524 28.61 5.78 -17.58
CA HIS A 524 30.02 5.98 -17.26
C HIS A 524 30.95 5.04 -18.03
N THR A 525 32.21 5.45 -18.17
CA THR A 525 33.25 4.64 -18.79
C THR A 525 33.66 3.47 -17.89
N PRO A 526 34.14 2.34 -18.46
CA PRO A 526 34.68 1.23 -17.67
C PRO A 526 35.72 1.61 -16.62
N MET A 527 36.52 2.64 -16.87
CA MET A 527 37.55 3.10 -15.92
C MET A 527 36.95 3.81 -14.70
N GLU A 528 35.90 4.62 -14.91
CA GLU A 528 35.16 5.25 -13.82
C GLU A 528 34.44 4.19 -12.98
N VAL A 529 33.80 3.22 -13.63
CA VAL A 529 33.13 2.09 -12.94
C VAL A 529 34.13 1.25 -12.16
N ARG A 530 35.29 0.92 -12.74
CA ARG A 530 36.39 0.22 -12.05
C ARG A 530 36.78 0.93 -10.76
N THR A 531 36.94 2.26 -10.82
CA THR A 531 37.36 3.07 -9.66
C THR A 531 36.32 2.98 -8.54
N VAL A 532 35.02 3.03 -8.87
CA VAL A 532 33.93 2.86 -7.90
C VAL A 532 33.91 1.44 -7.32
N LEU A 533 34.01 0.41 -8.17
CA LEU A 533 33.98 -0.98 -7.72
C LEU A 533 35.16 -1.33 -6.81
N GLN A 534 36.38 -0.84 -7.10
CA GLN A 534 37.53 -1.04 -6.22
C GLN A 534 37.35 -0.39 -4.84
N SER A 535 36.52 0.66 -4.73
CA SER A 535 36.18 1.27 -3.45
C SER A 535 35.10 0.48 -2.68
N ILE A 536 34.26 -0.28 -3.37
CA ILE A 536 33.14 -1.03 -2.78
C ILE A 536 33.56 -2.47 -2.47
N CYS A 537 34.12 -3.16 -3.45
CA CYS A 537 34.74 -4.46 -3.30
C CYS A 537 36.05 -4.26 -2.54
N GLN A 538 36.09 -4.62 -1.25
CA GLN A 538 37.30 -4.56 -0.42
C GLN A 538 38.49 -5.34 -1.03
N GLU A 539 38.25 -6.15 -2.06
CA GLU A 539 39.21 -6.92 -2.85
C GLU A 539 39.28 -6.43 -4.31
N PRO A 540 40.39 -5.83 -4.77
CA PRO A 540 40.54 -5.31 -6.14
C PRO A 540 40.38 -6.37 -7.23
N GLU A 541 40.79 -7.63 -6.97
CA GLU A 541 40.67 -8.73 -7.93
C GLU A 541 39.21 -9.08 -8.25
N ARG A 542 38.32 -8.96 -7.26
CA ARG A 542 36.89 -9.16 -7.44
C ARG A 542 36.29 -8.08 -8.34
N ALA A 543 36.71 -6.83 -8.17
CA ALA A 543 36.27 -5.71 -9.00
C ALA A 543 36.65 -5.91 -10.49
N GLU A 544 37.88 -6.34 -10.78
CA GLU A 544 38.29 -6.64 -12.16
C GLU A 544 37.50 -7.80 -12.74
N LYS A 545 37.34 -8.90 -11.98
CA LYS A 545 36.58 -10.06 -12.45
C LYS A 545 35.12 -9.71 -12.75
N ILE A 546 34.49 -8.85 -11.95
CA ILE A 546 33.13 -8.38 -12.23
C ILE A 546 33.09 -7.60 -13.55
N LEU A 547 34.03 -6.66 -13.73
CA LEU A 547 34.06 -5.78 -14.90
C LEU A 547 34.38 -6.53 -16.20
N GLU A 548 35.33 -7.48 -16.16
CA GLU A 548 35.68 -8.36 -17.29
C GLU A 548 34.51 -9.23 -17.75
N ASN A 549 33.60 -9.61 -16.84
CA ASN A 549 32.42 -10.40 -17.21
C ASN A 549 31.28 -9.58 -17.83
N LEU A 550 31.38 -8.25 -17.81
CA LEU A 550 30.33 -7.33 -18.26
C LEU A 550 30.67 -6.61 -19.57
N ILE A 551 31.95 -6.53 -19.92
CA ILE A 551 32.49 -5.91 -21.15
C ILE A 551 32.80 -7.01 -22.16
#